data_AF-A0A2M8JNH1-F1
#
_entry.id   AF-A0A2M8JNH1-F1
#
_cell.length_a   1.000
_cell.length_b   1.000
_cell.length_c   1.000
_cell.angle_alpha   90.00
_cell.angle_beta   90.00
_cell.angle_gamma   90.00
#
_symmetry.space_group_name_H-M   'P 1'
#
loop_
_entity.id
_entity.type
_entity.pdbx_description
1 polymer ?
#
loop_
_entity_poly.entity_id
_entity_poly.type
_entity_poly.pdbx_seq_one_letter_code
_entity_poly.pdbx_strand_id
1 'polypeptide(L)'
;MEKYFNYSIHLKNEGTNRETIVLKQISESNTINNILEFPKSDIDMVIETLFKSKKDIFDEEIDLPSEQEINPMILDTLVELFFSGISIADLATQYNLPESMIKQNLERKGIVLFDEF
;
A
#
# COMPACT_ATOMS: atom_id res chain seq x y z
N MET A 1 -16.61 28.69 -2.88
CA MET A 1 -16.09 27.33 -3.18
C MET A 1 -15.58 26.78 -1.88
N GLU A 2 -16.20 25.72 -1.37
CA GLU A 2 -15.62 24.96 -0.24
C GLU A 2 -14.28 24.38 -0.71
N LYS A 3 -13.20 24.69 0.01
CA LYS A 3 -11.83 24.33 -0.38
C LYS A 3 -11.38 22.99 0.20
N TYR A 4 -12.10 22.46 1.18
CA TYR A 4 -11.71 21.27 1.91
C TYR A 4 -12.91 20.34 2.07
N PHE A 5 -12.66 19.07 1.78
CA PHE A 5 -13.60 17.99 2.00
C PHE A 5 -12.95 16.96 2.91
N ASN A 6 -13.74 16.44 3.84
CA ASN A 6 -13.40 15.27 4.61
C ASN A 6 -13.90 14.03 3.87
N TYR A 7 -13.08 12.99 3.81
CA TYR A 7 -13.47 11.73 3.20
C TYR A 7 -13.54 10.65 4.28
N SER A 8 -14.57 9.81 4.21
CA SER A 8 -14.76 8.73 5.18
C SER A 8 -15.07 7.43 4.45
N ILE A 9 -14.45 6.34 4.89
CA ILE A 9 -14.66 4.99 4.35
C ILE A 9 -15.22 4.12 5.47
N HIS A 10 -16.34 3.47 5.23
CA HIS A 10 -16.97 2.57 6.19
C HIS A 10 -17.51 1.32 5.52
N LEU A 11 -17.59 0.23 6.28
CA LEU A 11 -18.22 -1.01 5.86
C LEU A 11 -19.68 -1.02 6.32
N LYS A 12 -20.60 -1.23 5.38
CA LYS A 12 -22.04 -1.40 5.61
C LYS A 12 -22.38 -2.88 5.44
N ASN A 13 -23.01 -3.46 6.45
CA ASN A 13 -23.48 -4.84 6.40
C ASN A 13 -24.98 -4.84 6.04
N GLU A 14 -25.34 -5.40 4.88
CA GLU A 14 -26.72 -5.40 4.36
C GLU A 14 -27.48 -6.72 4.63
N GLY A 15 -26.91 -7.64 5.42
CA GLY A 15 -27.50 -8.95 5.68
C GLY A 15 -26.63 -10.09 5.15
N THR A 16 -27.20 -11.30 5.01
CA THR A 16 -26.49 -12.57 4.75
C THR A 16 -25.35 -12.42 3.72
N ASN A 17 -24.13 -12.29 4.23
CA ASN A 17 -22.86 -12.20 3.49
C ASN A 17 -22.73 -11.09 2.43
N ARG A 18 -23.54 -10.02 2.49
CA ARG A 18 -23.37 -8.85 1.61
C ARG A 18 -22.81 -7.69 2.40
N GLU A 19 -21.50 -7.52 2.24
CA GLU A 19 -20.75 -6.39 2.78
C GLU A 19 -20.51 -5.37 1.65
N THR A 20 -20.84 -4.11 1.90
CA THR A 20 -20.71 -3.01 0.95
C THR A 20 -19.77 -1.97 1.55
N ILE A 21 -18.81 -1.49 0.76
CA ILE A 21 -17.93 -0.40 1.14
C ILE A 21 -18.59 0.91 0.71
N VAL A 22 -18.62 1.88 1.64
CA VAL A 22 -19.23 3.19 1.43
C VAL A 22 -18.15 4.26 1.62
N LEU A 23 -17.87 5.00 0.55
CA LEU A 23 -17.07 6.22 0.59
C LEU A 23 -17.98 7.44 0.59
N LYS A 24 -17.76 8.35 1.53
CA LYS A 24 -18.49 9.62 1.60
C LYS A 24 -17.52 10.77 1.50
N GLN A 25 -17.91 11.78 0.75
CA GLN A 25 -17.30 13.10 0.75
C GLN A 25 -18.19 14.02 1.59
N ILE A 26 -17.63 14.57 2.66
CA ILE A 26 -18.33 15.37 3.65
C ILE A 26 -17.72 16.77 3.62
N SER A 27 -18.55 17.79 3.45
CA SER A 27 -18.13 19.18 3.55
C SER A 27 -17.75 19.59 4.97
N GLU A 28 -17.14 20.77 5.13
CA GLU A 28 -16.92 21.38 6.44
C GLU A 28 -18.22 21.59 7.23
N SER A 29 -19.33 21.80 6.52
CA SER A 29 -20.67 21.93 7.09
C SER A 29 -21.32 20.58 7.47
N ASN A 30 -20.57 19.48 7.47
CA ASN A 30 -21.06 18.11 7.67
C ASN A 30 -22.12 17.65 6.66
N THR A 31 -22.21 18.32 5.51
CA THR A 31 -23.11 17.92 4.43
C THR A 31 -22.42 16.84 3.60
N ILE A 32 -23.10 15.72 3.37
CA ILE A 32 -22.59 14.67 2.49
C ILE A 32 -22.83 15.13 1.05
N ASN A 33 -21.75 15.40 0.32
CA ASN A 33 -21.80 15.89 -1.05
C ASN A 33 -21.84 14.74 -2.07
N ASN A 34 -21.01 13.72 -1.85
CA ASN A 34 -20.95 12.55 -2.72
C ASN A 34 -20.91 11.27 -1.87
N ILE A 35 -21.55 10.22 -2.38
CA ILE A 35 -21.52 8.87 -1.80
C ILE A 35 -21.23 7.90 -2.95
N LEU A 36 -20.24 7.05 -2.74
CA LEU A 36 -19.94 5.91 -3.61
C LEU A 36 -20.12 4.63 -2.79
N GLU A 37 -20.96 3.71 -3.26
CA GLU A 37 -21.18 2.41 -2.64
C GLU A 37 -20.81 1.31 -3.64
N PHE A 38 -20.03 0.33 -3.20
CA PHE A 38 -19.71 -0.84 -4.01
C PHE A 38 -19.55 -2.11 -3.16
N PRO A 39 -19.78 -3.31 -3.74
CA PRO A 39 -19.58 -4.56 -3.03
C PRO A 39 -18.14 -4.72 -2.54
N LYS A 40 -17.94 -5.28 -1.34
CA LYS A 40 -16.60 -5.57 -0.82
C LYS A 40 -15.80 -6.48 -1.75
N SER A 41 -16.46 -7.38 -2.49
CA SER A 41 -15.81 -8.26 -3.49
C SER A 41 -15.06 -7.49 -4.59
N ASP A 42 -15.43 -6.23 -4.82
CA ASP A 42 -14.96 -5.45 -5.95
C ASP A 42 -13.83 -4.49 -5.52
N ILE A 43 -13.39 -4.55 -4.26
CA ILE A 43 -12.41 -3.60 -3.70
C ILE A 43 -11.08 -3.63 -4.46
N ASP A 44 -10.59 -4.81 -4.83
CA ASP A 44 -9.31 -4.95 -5.53
C ASP A 44 -9.36 -4.26 -6.91
N MET A 45 -10.45 -4.48 -7.65
CA MET A 45 -10.70 -3.81 -8.93
C MET A 45 -10.82 -2.29 -8.79
N VAL A 46 -11.47 -1.81 -7.72
CA VAL A 46 -11.58 -0.37 -7.45
C VAL A 46 -10.21 0.23 -7.14
N ILE A 47 -9.40 -0.44 -6.32
CA ILE A 47 -8.03 -0.02 -6.01
C ILE A 47 -7.20 0.09 -7.28
N GLU A 48 -7.18 -0.97 -8.11
CA GLU A 48 -6.45 -0.96 -9.37
C GLU A 48 -6.87 0.18 -10.30
N THR A 49 -8.18 0.43 -10.40
CA THR A 49 -8.73 1.49 -11.24
C THR A 49 -8.31 2.87 -10.74
N LEU A 50 -8.38 3.11 -9.44
CA LEU A 50 -7.93 4.37 -8.82
C LEU A 50 -6.43 4.60 -9.04
N PHE A 51 -5.61 3.55 -8.97
CA PHE A 51 -4.19 3.64 -9.27
C PHE A 51 -3.93 4.02 -10.73
N LYS A 52 -4.60 3.37 -11.68
CA LYS A 52 -4.50 3.72 -13.10
C LYS A 52 -4.92 5.16 -13.35
N SER A 53 -6.07 5.59 -12.82
CA SER A 53 -6.54 6.96 -12.94
C SER A 53 -5.59 7.97 -12.29
N LYS A 54 -4.97 7.63 -11.15
CA LYS A 54 -3.96 8.48 -10.52
C LYS A 54 -2.73 8.64 -11.45
N LYS A 55 -2.24 7.55 -12.05
CA LYS A 55 -1.14 7.60 -13.02
C LYS A 55 -1.49 8.52 -14.20
N ASP A 56 -2.69 8.39 -14.75
CA ASP A 56 -3.17 9.22 -15.87
C ASP A 56 -3.29 10.71 -15.51
N ILE A 57 -3.66 11.03 -14.27
CA ILE A 57 -3.84 12.42 -13.81
C ILE A 57 -2.51 13.11 -13.52
N PHE A 58 -1.57 12.40 -12.90
CA PHE A 58 -0.32 12.99 -12.41
C PHE A 58 0.86 12.82 -13.37
N ASP A 59 0.73 12.00 -14.43
CA ASP A 59 1.78 11.71 -15.43
C ASP A 59 3.10 11.24 -14.78
N GLU A 60 3.00 10.72 -13.55
CA GLU A 60 4.10 10.15 -12.78
C GLU A 60 4.04 8.63 -12.90
N GLU A 61 5.17 8.00 -13.27
CA GLU A 61 5.33 6.56 -13.08
C GLU A 61 5.30 6.26 -11.58
N ILE A 62 4.10 5.93 -11.09
CA ILE A 62 3.96 5.37 -9.76
C ILE A 62 4.53 3.96 -9.83
N ASP A 63 5.71 3.77 -9.23
CA ASP A 63 6.17 2.47 -8.80
C ASP A 63 5.07 1.93 -7.87
N LEU A 64 4.28 1.00 -8.38
CA LEU A 64 3.45 0.18 -7.53
C LEU A 64 4.41 -0.40 -6.48
N PRO A 65 4.11 -0.38 -5.17
CA PRO A 65 4.71 -1.38 -4.32
C PRO A 65 4.21 -2.69 -4.90
N SER A 66 5.03 -3.31 -5.75
CA SER A 66 4.75 -4.63 -6.25
C SER A 66 4.48 -5.48 -5.01
N GLU A 67 3.46 -6.33 -5.07
CA GLU A 67 3.18 -7.35 -4.06
C GLU A 67 4.30 -8.42 -4.02
N GLN A 68 5.54 -8.00 -4.20
CA GLN A 68 6.72 -8.74 -3.86
C GLN A 68 6.96 -8.53 -2.36
N GLU A 69 5.98 -8.95 -1.55
CA GLU A 69 6.25 -9.18 -0.13
C GLU A 69 7.17 -10.38 -0.02
N ILE A 70 8.35 -10.16 0.56
CA ILE A 70 9.21 -11.27 0.96
C ILE A 70 8.43 -12.09 1.98
N ASN A 71 8.38 -13.41 1.80
CA ASN A 71 7.76 -14.31 2.78
C ASN A 71 8.21 -13.92 4.19
N PRO A 72 7.30 -13.69 5.15
CA PRO A 72 7.64 -13.17 6.48
C PRO A 72 8.77 -13.93 7.20
N MET A 73 8.82 -15.25 7.02
CA MET A 73 9.86 -16.10 7.61
C MET A 73 11.24 -15.87 6.98
N ILE A 74 11.27 -15.63 5.67
CA ILE A 74 12.49 -15.24 4.94
C ILE A 74 12.90 -13.83 5.37
N LEU A 75 11.94 -12.91 5.52
CA LEU A 75 12.21 -11.54 5.93
C LEU A 75 12.84 -11.47 7.34
N ASP A 76 12.31 -12.21 8.31
CA ASP A 76 12.89 -12.23 9.66
C ASP A 76 14.33 -12.80 9.63
N THR A 77 14.58 -13.81 8.79
CA THR A 77 15.94 -14.33 8.58
C THR A 77 16.86 -13.29 7.90
N LEU A 78 16.37 -12.57 6.89
CA LEU A 78 17.13 -11.51 6.22
C LEU A 78 17.50 -10.38 7.18
N VAL A 79 16.59 -10.02 8.09
CA VAL A 79 16.81 -9.02 9.13
C VAL A 79 17.92 -9.47 10.08
N GLU A 80 17.86 -10.72 10.57
CA GLU A 80 18.90 -11.27 11.45
C GLU A 80 20.27 -11.31 10.77
N LEU A 81 20.32 -11.78 9.52
CA LEU A 81 21.55 -11.84 8.73
C LEU A 81 22.11 -10.43 8.45
N PHE A 82 21.25 -9.46 8.15
CA PHE A 82 21.64 -8.07 7.99
C PHE A 82 22.25 -7.50 9.28
N PHE A 83 21.62 -7.72 10.44
CA PHE A 83 22.18 -7.31 11.74
C PHE A 83 23.46 -8.06 12.12
N SER A 84 23.70 -9.25 11.56
CA SER A 84 24.96 -9.98 11.70
C SER A 84 26.10 -9.41 10.83
N GLY A 85 25.81 -8.41 9.98
CA GLY A 85 26.80 -7.70 9.15
C GLY A 85 26.87 -8.18 7.70
N ILE A 86 25.90 -8.99 7.24
CA ILE A 86 25.85 -9.43 5.84
C ILE A 86 25.27 -8.29 4.98
N SER A 87 25.95 -7.98 3.87
CA SER A 87 25.53 -6.89 3.00
C SER A 87 24.25 -7.21 2.23
N ILE A 88 23.49 -6.18 1.84
CA ILE A 88 22.26 -6.36 1.04
C ILE A 88 22.56 -7.04 -0.29
N ALA A 89 23.70 -6.77 -0.91
CA ALA A 89 24.12 -7.41 -2.17
C ALA A 89 24.36 -8.91 -1.99
N ASP A 90 24.96 -9.32 -0.87
CA ASP A 90 25.15 -10.73 -0.54
C ASP A 90 23.81 -11.42 -0.27
N LEU A 91 22.89 -10.76 0.44
CA LEU A 91 21.55 -11.28 0.70
C LEU A 91 20.74 -11.41 -0.60
N ALA A 92 20.81 -10.43 -1.49
CA ALA A 92 20.15 -10.45 -2.80
C ALA A 92 20.62 -11.66 -3.64
N THR A 93 21.93 -11.92 -3.62
CA THR A 93 22.52 -13.06 -4.33
C THR A 93 22.12 -14.39 -3.70
N GLN A 94 22.17 -14.51 -2.37
CA GLN A 94 21.87 -15.75 -1.65
C GLN A 94 20.40 -16.17 -1.77
N TYR A 95 19.49 -15.20 -1.74
CA TYR A 95 18.04 -15.45 -1.76
C TYR A 95 17.44 -15.30 -3.16
N ASN A 96 18.24 -14.94 -4.17
CA ASN A 96 17.79 -14.66 -5.54
C ASN A 96 16.65 -13.63 -5.55
N LEU A 97 16.83 -12.54 -4.79
CA LEU A 97 15.89 -11.45 -4.65
C LEU A 97 16.52 -10.14 -5.14
N PRO A 98 15.75 -9.21 -5.71
CA PRO A 98 16.25 -7.88 -6.04
C PRO A 98 16.72 -7.13 -4.79
N GLU A 99 17.85 -6.43 -4.86
CA GLU A 99 18.33 -5.59 -3.74
C GLU A 99 17.31 -4.54 -3.32
N SER A 100 16.62 -3.91 -4.29
CA SER A 100 15.55 -2.94 -4.02
C SER A 100 14.41 -3.53 -3.20
N MET A 101 14.06 -4.79 -3.44
CA MET A 101 13.02 -5.51 -2.70
C MET A 101 13.46 -5.76 -1.25
N ILE A 102 14.73 -6.16 -1.03
CA ILE A 102 15.28 -6.33 0.32
C ILE A 102 15.32 -4.98 1.05
N LYS A 103 15.82 -3.91 0.39
CA LYS A 103 15.87 -2.56 0.97
C LYS A 103 14.50 -2.09 1.46
N GLN A 104 13.49 -2.13 0.58
CA GLN A 104 12.12 -1.71 0.91
C GLN A 104 11.50 -2.52 2.06
N ASN A 105 11.75 -3.83 2.12
CA ASN A 105 11.21 -4.68 3.18
C ASN A 105 11.92 -4.46 4.53
N LEU A 106 13.23 -4.19 4.54
CA LEU A 106 13.98 -3.83 5.75
C LEU A 106 13.51 -2.46 6.29
N GLU A 107 13.34 -1.47 5.42
CA GLU A 107 12.81 -0.15 5.80
C GLU A 107 11.40 -0.22 6.39
N ARG A 108 10.52 -1.08 5.82
CA ARG A 108 9.18 -1.35 6.38
C ARG A 108 9.22 -1.96 7.79
N LYS A 109 10.27 -2.71 8.14
CA LYS A 109 10.50 -3.23 9.50
C LYS A 109 11.10 -2.17 10.44
N GLY A 110 11.31 -0.94 9.97
CA GLY A 110 11.87 0.16 10.74
C GLY A 110 13.40 0.17 10.78
N ILE A 111 14.06 -0.57 9.87
CA ILE A 111 15.52 -0.59 9.77
C ILE A 111 15.95 0.58 8.89
N VAL A 112 16.76 1.47 9.45
CA VAL A 112 17.34 2.60 8.71
C VAL A 112 18.60 2.11 8.00
N LEU A 113 18.58 2.12 6.68
CA LEU A 113 19.73 1.81 5.85
C LEU A 113 20.51 3.11 5.60
N PHE A 114 21.80 3.10 5.94
CA PHE A 114 22.69 4.18 5.54
C PHE A 114 23.32 3.77 4.21
N ASP A 115 22.97 4.46 3.13
CA ASP A 115 23.79 4.39 1.92
C ASP A 115 25.11 5.12 2.24
N GLU A 116 26.21 4.38 2.30
CA GLU A 116 27.55 4.99 2.31
C GLU A 116 27.74 5.68 0.94
N PHE A 117 27.94 7.00 0.98
CA PHE A 117 28.18 7.87 -0.18
C PHE A 117 29.44 7.50 -0.97
#